data_AF-A0A3M1K511-F1
#
_entry.id   AF-A0A3M1K511-F1
#
_cell.length_a   1.000
_cell.length_b   1.000
_cell.length_c   1.000
_cell.angle_alpha   90.00
_cell.angle_beta   90.00
_cell.angle_gamma   90.00
#
_symmetry.space_group_name_H-M   'P 1'
#
loop_
_entity.id
_entity.type
_entity.pdbx_description
1 polymer ?
#
loop_
_entity_poly.entity_id
_entity_poly.type
_entity_poly.pdbx_seq_one_letter_code
_entity_poly.pdbx_strand_id
1 'polypeptide(L)'
;MLERQSQLRGELDRARAFNVQVAQRLKRETGVRPAAIMTGLARRVDTSWLWLTDVAMDLSGQFVLQGRTLEPKRLPEWLAQLSAEPAFKGVTFTYLDVLREDSAPSHQFVISSIPPVEEARQ
;
A
#
# COMPACT_ATOMS: atom_id res chain seq x y z
N MET A 1 -29.41 32.06 2.24
CA MET A 1 -28.74 30.89 1.59
C MET A 1 -27.22 30.98 1.63
N LEU A 2 -26.61 32.15 1.40
CA LEU A 2 -25.15 32.36 1.36
C LEU A 2 -24.41 32.07 2.69
N GLU A 3 -25.01 32.38 3.84
CA GLU A 3 -24.39 32.18 5.16
C GLU A 3 -24.17 30.69 5.50
N ARG A 4 -25.13 29.83 5.11
CA ARG A 4 -25.05 28.38 5.37
C ARG A 4 -23.90 27.73 4.60
N GLN A 5 -23.66 28.17 3.36
CA GLN A 5 -22.54 27.72 2.54
C GLN A 5 -21.19 28.17 3.11
N SER A 6 -21.10 29.38 3.66
CA SER A 6 -19.89 29.89 4.31
C SER A 6 -19.54 29.08 5.57
N GLN A 7 -20.54 28.76 6.40
CA GLN A 7 -20.36 27.95 7.60
C GLN A 7 -19.90 26.51 7.28
N LEU A 8 -20.57 25.84 6.33
CA LEU A 8 -20.20 24.50 5.88
C LEU A 8 -18.77 24.44 5.33
N ARG A 9 -18.34 25.49 4.61
CA ARG A 9 -16.97 25.58 4.10
C ARG A 9 -15.94 25.76 5.23
N GLY A 10 -16.25 26.60 6.21
CA GLY A 10 -15.40 26.80 7.39
C GLY A 10 -15.28 25.54 8.26
N GLU A 11 -16.34 24.75 8.40
CA GLU A 11 -16.31 23.47 9.12
C GLU A 11 -15.48 22.41 8.37
N LEU A 12 -15.64 22.31 7.05
CA LEU A 12 -14.84 21.41 6.21
C LEU A 12 -13.35 21.73 6.27
N ASP A 13 -12.99 23.02 6.24
CA ASP A 13 -11.60 23.46 6.32
C ASP A 13 -10.99 23.14 7.69
N ARG A 14 -11.75 23.29 8.77
CA ARG A 14 -11.33 22.88 10.13
C ARG A 14 -11.16 21.37 10.26
N ALA A 15 -12.10 20.59 9.73
CA ALA A 15 -12.02 19.13 9.76
C ALA A 15 -10.79 18.62 8.98
N ARG A 16 -10.50 19.23 7.82
CA ARG A 16 -9.29 18.94 7.03
C ARG A 16 -8.01 19.29 7.78
N ALA A 17 -7.94 20.48 8.38
CA ALA A 17 -6.77 20.91 9.15
C ALA A 17 -6.52 20.00 10.35
N PHE A 18 -7.57 19.58 11.05
CA PHE A 18 -7.48 18.63 12.15
C PHE A 18 -6.95 17.27 11.69
N ASN A 19 -7.49 16.71 10.60
CA ASN A 19 -7.01 15.45 10.04
C ASN A 19 -5.53 15.51 9.65
N VAL A 20 -5.06 16.62 9.08
CA VAL A 20 -3.64 16.82 8.77
C VAL A 20 -2.79 16.84 10.04
N GLN A 21 -3.23 17.53 11.10
CA GLN A 21 -2.50 17.56 12.38
C GLN A 21 -2.45 16.19 13.05
N VAL A 22 -3.56 15.46 13.06
CA VAL A 22 -3.63 14.08 13.58
C VAL A 22 -2.68 13.18 12.81
N ALA A 23 -2.71 13.22 11.48
CA ALA A 23 -1.80 12.44 10.64
C ALA A 23 -0.32 12.81 10.87
N GLN A 24 0.00 14.09 11.09
CA GLN A 24 1.36 14.52 11.40
C GLN A 24 1.84 14.09 12.80
N ARG A 25 0.95 14.08 13.80
CA ARG A 25 1.27 13.60 15.14
C ARG A 25 1.45 12.07 15.12
N LEU A 26 0.54 11.35 14.47
CA LEU A 26 0.66 9.91 14.25
C LEU A 26 1.96 9.59 13.51
N LYS A 27 2.32 10.26 12.40
CA LYS A 27 3.61 10.04 11.71
C LYS A 27 4.86 10.18 12.60
N ARG A 28 4.80 11.01 13.65
CA ARG A 28 5.90 11.19 14.61
C ARG A 28 5.93 10.11 15.69
N GLU A 29 4.78 9.52 16.02
CA GLU A 29 4.61 8.53 17.07
C GLU A 29 4.65 7.09 16.53
N THR A 30 4.12 6.86 15.33
CA THR A 30 4.21 5.62 14.58
C THR A 30 5.62 5.56 14.00
N GLY A 31 6.49 4.68 14.52
CA GLY A 31 7.88 4.50 14.05
C GLY A 31 8.06 4.02 12.60
N VAL A 32 7.06 4.26 11.74
CA VAL A 32 7.07 3.99 10.31
C VAL A 32 8.15 4.85 9.64
N ARG A 33 9.02 4.19 8.86
CA ARG A 33 10.13 4.85 8.15
C ARG A 33 9.95 4.64 6.64
N PRO A 34 9.19 5.50 5.95
CA PRO A 34 8.89 5.32 4.53
C PRO A 34 10.15 5.15 3.67
N ALA A 35 11.21 5.91 3.95
CA ALA A 35 12.48 5.79 3.24
C ALA A 35 13.12 4.40 3.38
N ALA A 36 13.10 3.80 4.58
CA ALA A 36 13.67 2.48 4.82
C ALA A 36 12.87 1.39 4.09
N ILE A 37 11.54 1.55 4.04
CA ILE A 37 10.62 0.66 3.33
C ILE A 37 10.85 0.73 1.82
N MET A 38 10.89 1.94 1.25
CA MET A 38 11.18 2.12 -0.18
C MET A 38 12.55 1.57 -0.55
N THR A 39 13.55 1.73 0.34
CA THR A 39 14.86 1.12 0.15
C THR A 39 14.80 -0.41 0.17
N GLY A 40 14.05 -1.01 1.10
CA GLY A 40 13.85 -2.46 1.16
C GLY A 40 13.17 -3.00 -0.10
N LEU A 41 12.14 -2.31 -0.60
CA LEU A 41 11.50 -2.64 -1.87
C LEU A 41 12.49 -2.56 -3.03
N ALA A 42 13.22 -1.45 -3.16
CA ALA A 42 14.18 -1.24 -4.23
C ALA A 42 15.30 -2.30 -4.28
N ARG A 43 15.71 -2.86 -3.14
CA ARG A 43 16.69 -3.96 -3.10
C ARG A 43 16.15 -5.29 -3.63
N ARG A 44 14.84 -5.51 -3.51
CA ARG A 44 14.19 -6.80 -3.81
C ARG A 44 13.44 -6.80 -5.12
N VAL A 45 13.12 -5.63 -5.68
CA VAL A 45 12.50 -5.53 -6.99
C VAL A 45 13.54 -5.78 -8.07
N ASP A 46 13.34 -6.84 -8.83
CA ASP A 46 14.08 -7.13 -10.06
C ASP A 46 13.20 -6.76 -11.26
N THR A 47 13.58 -5.67 -11.92
CA THR A 47 12.82 -5.07 -13.03
C THR A 47 12.83 -5.89 -14.31
N SER A 48 13.56 -7.00 -14.37
CA SER A 48 13.50 -7.93 -15.50
C SER A 48 12.20 -8.74 -15.54
N TRP A 49 11.55 -8.96 -14.39
CA TRP A 49 10.34 -9.79 -14.30
C TRP A 49 9.27 -9.25 -13.34
N LEU A 50 9.55 -8.19 -12.58
CA LEU A 50 8.64 -7.64 -11.57
C LEU A 50 8.64 -6.11 -11.59
N TRP A 51 7.45 -5.51 -11.63
CA TRP A 51 7.26 -4.07 -11.52
C TRP A 51 6.20 -3.76 -10.47
N LEU A 52 6.51 -2.88 -9.53
CA LEU A 52 5.52 -2.31 -8.63
C LEU A 52 4.86 -1.11 -9.28
N THR A 53 3.53 -1.08 -9.26
CA THR A 53 2.72 0.02 -9.78
C THR A 53 2.05 0.83 -8.68
N ASP A 54 1.83 0.21 -7.51
CA ASP A 54 1.33 0.90 -6.33
C ASP A 54 1.93 0.32 -5.04
N VAL A 55 2.20 1.19 -4.08
CA VAL A 55 2.73 0.87 -2.75
C VAL A 55 1.97 1.72 -1.74
N ALA A 56 0.99 1.12 -1.09
CA ALA A 56 0.21 1.75 -0.05
C ALA A 56 0.56 1.18 1.33
N MET A 57 0.54 2.06 2.32
CA MET A 57 0.80 1.72 3.71
C MET A 57 0.02 2.64 4.61
N ASP A 58 -0.54 2.09 5.68
CA ASP A 58 -1.24 2.88 6.68
C ASP A 58 -0.37 3.16 7.92
N LEU A 59 -0.95 3.88 8.88
CA LEU A 59 -0.28 4.22 10.14
C LEU A 59 -0.20 3.05 11.12
N SER A 60 -0.94 1.96 10.87
CA SER A 60 -0.88 0.73 11.67
C SER A 60 0.21 -0.25 11.19
N GLY A 61 0.91 0.09 10.11
CA GLY A 61 1.95 -0.76 9.51
C GLY A 61 1.37 -1.85 8.62
N GLN A 62 0.14 -1.68 8.14
CA GLN A 62 -0.44 -2.51 7.10
C GLN A 62 0.03 -2.06 5.73
N PHE A 63 0.14 -3.01 4.81
CA PHE A 63 0.69 -2.82 3.47
C PHE A 63 -0.22 -3.39 2.40
N VAL A 64 -0.28 -2.68 1.28
CA VAL A 64 -0.80 -3.18 0.02
C VAL A 64 0.23 -2.87 -1.07
N LEU A 65 0.68 -3.91 -1.76
CA LEU A 65 1.61 -3.84 -2.88
C LEU A 65 0.87 -4.31 -4.13
N GLN A 66 0.90 -3.50 -5.18
CA GLN A 66 0.34 -3.87 -6.48
C GLN A 66 1.40 -3.76 -7.56
N GLY A 67 1.26 -4.61 -8.57
CA GLY A 67 2.23 -4.61 -9.64
C GLY A 67 1.90 -5.54 -10.78
N ARG A 68 2.90 -5.71 -11.64
CA ARG A 68 2.90 -6.62 -12.77
C ARG A 68 4.09 -7.56 -12.69
N THR A 69 3.91 -8.79 -13.16
CA THR A 69 5.00 -9.76 -13.25
C THR A 69 4.93 -10.59 -14.52
N LEU A 70 6.09 -10.94 -15.08
CA LEU A 70 6.20 -11.96 -16.14
C LEU A 70 6.32 -13.38 -15.58
N GLU A 71 6.67 -13.51 -14.30
CA GLU A 71 6.96 -14.79 -13.66
C GLU A 71 6.16 -14.96 -12.36
N PRO A 72 4.83 -15.20 -12.42
CA PRO A 72 3.98 -15.36 -11.24
C PRO A 72 4.48 -16.39 -10.24
N LYS A 73 5.15 -17.44 -10.72
CA LYS A 73 5.69 -18.52 -9.89
C LYS A 73 6.83 -18.05 -8.97
N ARG A 74 7.48 -16.92 -9.26
CA ARG A 74 8.54 -16.34 -8.42
C ARG A 74 8.01 -15.41 -7.33
N LEU A 75 6.74 -14.99 -7.39
CA LEU A 75 6.15 -14.09 -6.39
C LEU A 75 6.24 -14.61 -4.95
N PRO A 76 5.97 -15.90 -4.65
CA PRO A 76 6.08 -16.41 -3.29
C PRO A 76 7.50 -16.31 -2.72
N GLU A 77 8.51 -16.61 -3.54
CA GLU A 77 9.91 -16.50 -3.14
C GLU A 77 10.31 -15.05 -2.91
N TRP A 78 9.95 -14.16 -3.83
CA TRP A 78 10.19 -12.72 -3.68
C TRP A 78 9.53 -12.16 -2.42
N LEU A 79 8.30 -12.58 -2.13
CA LEU A 79 7.58 -12.17 -0.93
C LEU A 79 8.26 -12.66 0.36
N ALA A 80 8.79 -13.88 0.37
CA ALA A 80 9.57 -14.40 1.48
C ALA A 80 10.85 -13.59 1.71
N GLN A 81 11.56 -13.23 0.63
CA GLN A 81 12.75 -12.39 0.71
C GLN A 81 12.44 -10.96 1.17
N LEU A 82 11.32 -10.38 0.69
CA LEU A 82 10.86 -9.06 1.10
C LEU A 82 10.49 -9.05 2.60
N SER A 83 9.82 -10.09 3.07
CA SER A 83 9.45 -10.24 4.50
C SER A 83 10.67 -10.38 5.41
N ALA A 84 11.82 -10.79 4.87
CA ALA A 84 13.09 -10.87 5.61
C ALA A 84 13.83 -9.53 5.69
N GLU A 85 13.41 -8.49 4.93
CA GLU A 85 14.03 -7.17 5.03
C GLU A 85 13.74 -6.53 6.39
N PRO A 86 14.74 -5.88 7.03
CA PRO A 86 14.56 -5.24 8.34
C PRO A 86 13.43 -4.19 8.37
N ALA A 87 13.15 -3.57 7.22
CA ALA A 87 12.09 -2.57 7.07
C ALA A 87 10.67 -3.15 7.18
N PHE A 88 10.52 -4.46 6.97
CA PHE A 88 9.24 -5.18 7.00
C PHE A 88 9.11 -6.09 8.23
N LYS A 89 10.01 -5.96 9.21
CA LYS A 89 9.94 -6.77 10.45
C LYS A 89 8.60 -6.57 11.15
N GLY A 90 7.89 -7.67 11.38
CA GLY A 90 6.57 -7.67 12.02
C GLY A 90 5.39 -7.53 11.05
N VAL A 91 5.65 -7.32 9.76
CA VAL A 91 4.63 -7.35 8.71
C VAL A 91 4.43 -8.80 8.28
N THR A 92 3.18 -9.25 8.26
CA THR A 92 2.80 -10.54 7.67
C THR A 92 1.91 -10.27 6.48
N PHE A 93 2.37 -10.61 5.28
CA PHE A 93 1.53 -10.60 4.09
C PHE A 93 0.64 -11.85 4.09
N THR A 94 -0.67 -11.65 4.15
CA THR A 94 -1.66 -12.71 4.35
C THR A 94 -2.49 -12.98 3.09
N TYR A 95 -2.42 -12.08 2.11
CA TYR A 95 -3.15 -12.20 0.86
C TYR A 95 -2.21 -12.01 -0.34
N LEU A 96 -2.35 -12.88 -1.33
CA LEU A 96 -1.73 -12.80 -2.65
C LEU A 96 -2.78 -13.19 -3.68
N ASP A 97 -3.07 -12.27 -4.60
CA ASP A 97 -3.92 -12.50 -5.76
C ASP A 97 -3.15 -12.21 -7.03
N VAL A 98 -3.41 -13.00 -8.06
CA VAL A 98 -2.75 -12.92 -9.36
C VAL A 98 -3.80 -13.04 -10.45
N LEU A 99 -3.98 -11.95 -11.20
CA LEU A 99 -4.92 -11.87 -12.30
C LEU A 99 -4.15 -11.96 -13.61
N ARG A 100 -4.54 -12.92 -14.45
CA ARG A 100 -4.10 -13.00 -15.84
C ARG A 100 -4.91 -12.01 -16.67
N GLU A 101 -4.22 -11.18 -17.44
CA GLU A 101 -4.84 -10.30 -18.42
C GLU A 101 -4.63 -10.92 -19.81
N ASP A 102 -5.70 -11.25 -20.53
CA ASP A 102 -5.58 -11.95 -21.83
C ASP A 102 -4.92 -11.09 -22.93
N SER A 103 -4.91 -9.77 -22.75
CA SER A 103 -4.33 -8.79 -23.67
C SER A 103 -2.85 -8.49 -23.41
N ALA A 104 -2.24 -9.05 -22.35
CA ALA A 104 -0.87 -8.75 -21.96
C ALA A 104 -0.07 -10.00 -21.55
N PRO A 105 1.24 -10.06 -21.86
CA PRO A 105 2.09 -11.17 -21.43
C PRO A 105 2.39 -11.17 -19.92
N SER A 106 2.03 -10.10 -19.20
CA SER A 106 2.25 -9.93 -17.77
C SER A 106 0.99 -10.16 -16.96
N HIS A 107 1.13 -10.73 -15.75
CA HIS A 107 0.06 -10.88 -14.78
C HIS A 107 0.05 -9.69 -13.83
N GLN A 108 -1.15 -9.22 -13.48
CA GLN A 108 -1.32 -8.26 -12.40
C GLN A 108 -1.31 -9.02 -11.09
N PHE A 109 -0.74 -8.43 -10.05
CA PHE A 109 -0.79 -9.01 -8.71
C PHE A 109 -1.12 -7.97 -7.66
N VAL A 110 -1.76 -8.44 -6.59
CA VAL A 110 -2.01 -7.68 -5.36
C VAL A 110 -1.53 -8.53 -4.19
N ILE A 111 -0.69 -7.93 -3.34
CA ILE A 111 -0.19 -8.54 -2.12
C ILE A 111 -0.54 -7.61 -0.96
N SER A 112 -1.12 -8.17 0.10
CA SER A 112 -1.60 -7.36 1.21
C SER A 112 -1.36 -8.04 2.55
N SER A 113 -1.11 -7.23 3.58
CA SER A 113 -1.07 -7.70 4.98
C SER A 113 -2.46 -7.78 5.61
N ILE A 114 -3.44 -7.17 4.96
CA ILE A 114 -4.86 -7.22 5.31
C ILE A 114 -5.60 -8.02 4.24
N PRO A 115 -6.53 -8.92 4.59
CA PRO A 115 -7.41 -9.50 3.60
C PRO A 115 -8.12 -8.37 2.84
N PRO A 116 -8.30 -8.48 1.51
CA PRO A 116 -9.07 -7.51 0.76
C PRO A 116 -10.46 -7.45 1.39
N VAL A 117 -10.97 -6.25 1.60
CA VAL A 117 -12.39 -6.08 1.82
C VAL A 117 -13.03 -6.54 0.53
N GLU A 118 -13.69 -7.70 0.54
CA GLU A 118 -14.58 -8.08 -0.56
C GLU A 118 -15.63 -6.97 -0.66
N GLU A 119 -15.40 -5.99 -1.53
CA GLU A 119 -16.50 -5.21 -2.07
C GLU A 119 -17.42 -6.24 -2.69
N ALA A 120 -18.56 -6.47 -2.05
CA ALA A 120 -19.60 -7.38 -2.47
C ALA A 120 -19.82 -7.19 -3.97
N ARG A 121 -19.29 -8.14 -4.76
CA ARG A 121 -19.63 -8.26 -6.18
C ARG A 121 -21.10 -8.63 -6.22
N GLN A 122 -21.95 -7.62 -6.39
CA GLN A 122 -23.32 -7.77 -6.88
C GLN A 122 -23.30 -7.85 -8.39
#